data_AF-A0A7J9Q3E3-F1
#
_entry.id   AF-A0A7J9Q3E3-F1
#
_cell.length_a   1.000
_cell.length_b   1.000
_cell.length_c   1.000
_cell.angle_alpha   90.00
_cell.angle_beta   90.00
_cell.angle_gamma   90.00
#
_symmetry.space_group_name_H-M   'P 1'
#
loop_
_entity.id
_entity.type
_entity.pdbx_description
1 polymer ?
#
loop_
_entity_poly.entity_id
_entity_poly.type
_entity_poly.pdbx_seq_one_letter_code
_entity_poly.pdbx_strand_id
1 'polypeptide(L)'
;MGEGLTLVLRLMPLQIDEEGGDMVCTYLIILGIILLVLYAVLYLYNKIVVGKKVKQHPCKYCGHMVNAVSQCCAAPVEEKFMAAKCSKCSKPTKTVCATCKRDLY
;
A
#
# COMPACT_ATOMS: atom_id res chain seq x y z
N MET A 1 4.22 27.80 5.68
CA MET A 1 4.91 26.50 5.69
C MET A 1 5.86 26.36 4.48
N GLY A 2 6.68 27.37 4.19
CA GLY A 2 7.50 27.44 2.96
C GLY A 2 8.99 27.69 3.22
N GLU A 3 9.44 27.64 4.46
CA GLU A 3 10.77 28.10 4.87
C GLU A 3 11.81 26.98 4.92
N GLY A 4 11.35 25.72 5.07
CA GLY A 4 12.24 24.55 5.10
C GLY A 4 12.80 24.18 3.72
N LEU A 5 12.06 24.43 2.64
CA LEU A 5 12.48 24.06 1.28
C LEU A 5 13.60 24.99 0.76
N THR A 6 13.54 26.27 1.13
CA THR A 6 14.52 27.30 0.73
C THR A 6 15.88 27.10 1.41
N LEU A 7 15.89 26.57 2.64
CA LEU A 7 17.13 26.25 3.35
C LEU A 7 17.82 25.01 2.79
N VAL A 8 17.05 23.99 2.40
CA VAL A 8 17.59 22.78 1.73
C VAL A 8 18.19 23.13 0.37
N LEU A 9 17.59 24.06 -0.38
CA LEU A 9 18.12 24.52 -1.66
C LEU A 9 19.44 25.31 -1.53
N ARG A 10 19.66 26.03 -0.42
CA ARG A 10 20.86 26.84 -0.20
C ARG A 10 22.08 26.07 0.31
N LEU A 11 21.91 24.83 0.79
CA LEU A 11 22.98 24.00 1.35
C LEU A 11 23.58 23.01 0.35
N MET A 12 23.09 22.97 -0.90
CA MET A 12 23.77 22.23 -1.97
C MET A 12 24.92 23.06 -2.54
N PRO A 13 26.16 22.55 -2.52
CA PRO A 13 27.26 23.16 -3.24
C PRO A 13 27.14 22.81 -4.73
N LEU A 14 26.10 23.32 -5.40
CA LEU A 14 26.08 23.41 -6.85
C LEU A 14 26.78 24.72 -7.21
N GLN A 15 28.10 24.67 -7.37
CA GLN A 15 28.81 25.73 -8.09
C GLN A 15 28.30 25.70 -9.53
N ILE A 16 27.41 26.65 -9.85
CA ILE A 16 26.95 26.91 -11.21
C ILE A 16 28.07 27.76 -11.84
N ASP A 17 29.11 27.10 -12.33
CA ASP A 17 30.04 27.69 -13.28
C ASP A 17 29.30 27.79 -14.63
N GLU A 18 29.18 29.01 -15.16
CA GLU A 18 28.34 29.41 -16.30
C GLU A 18 28.66 28.71 -17.64
N GLU A 19 29.70 27.88 -17.71
CA GLU A 19 30.08 27.15 -18.93
C GLU A 19 29.74 25.63 -18.89
N GLY A 20 29.37 25.09 -17.73
CA GLY A 20 29.03 23.67 -17.54
C GLY A 20 27.61 23.40 -17.04
N GLY A 21 26.84 24.46 -16.75
CA GLY A 21 25.53 24.39 -16.09
C GLY A 21 24.46 23.61 -16.88
N ASP A 22 24.54 23.59 -18.21
CA ASP A 22 23.51 22.97 -19.06
C ASP A 22 23.49 21.44 -18.92
N MET A 23 24.67 20.82 -18.79
CA MET A 23 24.81 19.36 -18.63
C MET A 23 24.37 18.90 -17.23
N VAL A 24 24.66 19.69 -16.19
CA VAL A 24 24.25 19.39 -14.81
C VAL A 24 22.74 19.57 -14.65
N CYS A 25 22.18 20.65 -15.19
CA CYS A 25 20.73 20.86 -15.20
C CYS A 25 20.00 19.73 -15.94
N THR A 26 20.50 19.33 -17.10
CA THR A 26 19.93 18.22 -17.88
C THR A 26 19.98 16.90 -17.10
N TYR A 27 21.11 16.60 -16.44
CA TYR A 27 21.24 15.39 -15.62
C TYR A 27 20.27 15.37 -14.43
N LEU A 28 20.11 16.52 -13.74
CA LEU A 28 19.17 16.63 -12.62
C LEU A 28 17.71 16.49 -13.06
N ILE A 29 17.35 17.03 -14.23
CA ILE A 29 16.01 16.86 -14.82
C ILE A 29 15.76 15.38 -15.12
N ILE A 30 16.70 14.70 -15.77
CA ILE A 30 16.58 13.26 -16.09
C ILE A 30 16.46 12.42 -14.82
N LEU A 31 17.32 12.68 -13.82
CA LEU A 31 17.27 11.99 -12.53
C LEU A 31 15.92 12.21 -11.83
N GLY A 32 15.41 13.45 -11.85
CA GLY A 32 14.11 13.79 -11.29
C GLY A 32 12.97 13.02 -11.96
N ILE A 33 12.98 12.91 -13.30
CA ILE A 33 11.98 12.14 -14.06
C ILE A 33 12.05 10.65 -13.68
N ILE A 34 13.25 10.06 -13.62
CA ILE A 34 13.44 8.66 -13.27
C ILE A 34 12.86 8.35 -11.88
N LEU A 35 13.13 9.21 -10.89
CA LEU A 35 12.61 9.07 -9.54
C LEU A 35 11.07 9.18 -9.51
N LEU A 36 10.50 10.09 -10.28
CA LEU A 36 9.05 10.26 -10.39
C LEU A 36 8.38 9.00 -10.95
N VAL A 37 8.96 8.41 -12.00
CA VAL A 37 8.47 7.17 -12.62
C VAL A 37 8.56 6.00 -11.63
N LEU A 38 9.70 5.82 -10.97
CA LEU A 38 9.89 4.78 -9.94
C LEU A 38 8.86 4.91 -8.81
N TYR A 39 8.65 6.13 -8.32
CA TYR A 39 7.67 6.40 -7.27
C TYR A 39 6.24 6.05 -7.72
N ALA A 40 5.85 6.46 -8.93
CA ALA A 40 4.53 6.15 -9.48
C ALA A 40 4.31 4.64 -9.60
N VAL A 41 5.29 3.90 -10.14
CA VAL A 41 5.21 2.44 -10.26
C VAL A 41 5.09 1.77 -8.89
N LEU A 42 5.91 2.17 -7.92
CA LEU A 42 5.86 1.62 -6.57
C LEU A 42 4.52 1.92 -5.88
N TYR A 43 3.99 3.13 -6.07
CA TYR A 43 2.69 3.53 -5.53
C TYR A 43 1.55 2.69 -6.14
N LEU A 44 1.54 2.50 -7.45
CA LEU A 44 0.54 1.63 -8.11
C LEU A 44 0.68 0.18 -7.62
N TYR A 45 1.90 -0.34 -7.51
CA TYR A 45 2.15 -1.69 -7.02
C TYR A 45 1.64 -1.87 -5.60
N ASN A 46 1.97 -0.95 -4.68
CA ASN A 46 1.47 -1.00 -3.31
C ASN A 46 -0.06 -0.90 -3.24
N LYS A 47 -0.66 0.01 -4.01
CA LYS A 47 -2.12 0.17 -4.05
C LYS A 47 -2.83 -1.12 -4.52
N ILE A 48 -2.28 -1.79 -5.53
CA ILE A 48 -2.90 -2.99 -6.11
C ILE A 48 -2.64 -4.23 -5.24
N VAL A 49 -1.42 -4.40 -4.72
CA VAL A 49 -0.98 -5.64 -4.05
C VAL A 49 -1.21 -5.61 -2.56
N VAL A 50 -0.87 -4.51 -1.87
CA VAL A 50 -1.01 -4.41 -0.40
C VAL A 50 -2.48 -4.30 -0.01
N GLY A 51 -3.30 -3.63 -0.82
CA GLY A 51 -4.74 -3.53 -0.58
C GLY A 51 -5.49 -4.87 -0.68
N LYS A 52 -4.92 -5.87 -1.37
CA LYS A 52 -5.53 -7.19 -1.59
C LYS A 52 -5.04 -8.27 -0.63
N LYS A 53 -4.14 -7.97 0.30
CA LYS A 53 -3.69 -8.97 1.27
C LYS A 53 -4.86 -9.36 2.17
N VAL A 54 -5.41 -10.55 1.91
CA VAL A 54 -6.40 -11.20 2.76
C VAL A 54 -5.73 -11.41 4.11
N LYS A 55 -6.24 -10.73 5.14
CA LYS A 55 -5.71 -10.87 6.50
C LYS A 55 -5.98 -12.30 6.97
N GLN A 56 -4.95 -12.96 7.47
CA GLN A 56 -5.07 -14.27 8.09
C GLN A 56 -5.43 -14.09 9.56
N HIS A 57 -6.38 -14.89 10.04
CA HIS A 57 -6.84 -14.85 11.42
C HIS A 57 -6.44 -16.14 12.13
N PRO A 58 -6.02 -16.06 13.41
CA PRO A 58 -5.80 -17.25 14.20
C PRO A 58 -7.15 -17.91 14.54
N CYS A 59 -7.31 -19.19 14.21
CA CYS A 59 -8.50 -19.93 14.62
C CYS A 59 -8.26 -20.68 15.93
N LYS A 60 -9.00 -20.33 16.99
CA LYS A 60 -8.96 -21.02 18.30
C LYS A 60 -9.27 -22.51 18.23
N TYR A 61 -10.07 -22.91 17.24
CA TYR A 61 -10.50 -24.30 17.06
C TYR A 61 -9.54 -25.14 16.23
N CYS A 62 -8.89 -24.55 15.22
CA CYS A 62 -7.96 -25.27 14.34
C CYS A 62 -6.51 -25.19 14.81
N GLY A 63 -6.17 -24.20 15.64
CA GLY A 63 -4.79 -23.96 16.06
C GLY A 63 -3.87 -23.37 14.98
N HIS A 64 -4.40 -23.03 13.82
CA HIS A 64 -3.64 -22.50 12.68
C HIS A 64 -4.14 -21.12 12.23
N MET A 65 -3.27 -20.39 11.53
CA MET A 65 -3.62 -19.17 10.80
C MET A 65 -4.44 -19.57 9.56
N VAL A 66 -5.67 -19.07 9.49
CA VAL A 66 -6.62 -19.42 8.43
C VAL A 66 -7.12 -18.17 7.73
N ASN A 67 -7.57 -18.34 6.49
CA ASN A 67 -8.28 -17.29 5.79
C ASN A 67 -9.70 -17.15 6.36
N ALA A 68 -10.11 -15.92 6.68
CA ALA A 68 -11.49 -15.63 7.03
C ALA A 68 -12.37 -15.65 5.77
N VAL A 69 -13.51 -16.33 5.85
CA VAL A 69 -14.54 -16.34 4.81
C VAL A 69 -15.88 -15.87 5.37
N SER A 70 -16.77 -15.43 4.49
CA SER A 70 -18.10 -14.98 4.90
C SER A 70 -18.99 -16.16 5.27
N GLN A 71 -19.83 -15.99 6.30
CA GLN A 71 -20.83 -16.99 6.67
C GLN A 71 -21.87 -17.22 5.55
N CYS A 72 -22.18 -16.17 4.78
CA CYS A 72 -23.23 -16.23 3.75
C CYS A 72 -22.82 -17.00 2.48
N CYS A 73 -21.65 -16.72 1.90
CA CYS A 73 -21.27 -17.24 0.58
C CYS A 73 -19.95 -18.02 0.60
N ALA A 74 -19.34 -18.22 1.77
CA ALA A 74 -17.99 -18.78 1.92
C ALA A 74 -16.95 -18.08 1.03
N ALA A 75 -17.16 -16.78 0.75
CA ALA A 75 -16.28 -15.97 -0.10
C ALA A 75 -15.30 -15.19 0.79
N PRO A 76 -14.14 -14.76 0.25
CA PRO A 76 -13.22 -13.91 1.00
C PRO A 76 -13.92 -12.64 1.49
N VAL A 77 -13.58 -12.21 2.70
CA VAL A 77 -14.15 -11.02 3.32
C VAL A 77 -13.25 -9.81 3.11
N GLU A 78 -13.88 -8.66 2.88
CA GLU A 78 -13.21 -7.36 2.94
C GLU A 78 -13.42 -6.80 4.35
N GLU A 79 -12.34 -6.72 5.12
CA GLU A 79 -12.38 -6.18 6.47
C GLU A 79 -11.99 -4.70 6.48
N LYS A 80 -12.95 -3.83 6.80
CA LYS A 80 -12.69 -2.41 7.09
C LYS A 80 -13.01 -2.17 8.57
N PHE A 81 -11.97 -1.88 9.37
CA PHE A 81 -12.09 -1.40 10.76
C PHE A 81 -13.19 -2.11 11.58
N MET A 82 -13.08 -3.44 11.76
CA MET A 82 -14.01 -4.31 12.51
C MET A 82 -15.33 -4.70 11.82
N ALA A 83 -15.68 -4.12 10.67
CA ALA A 83 -16.79 -4.57 9.86
C ALA A 83 -16.30 -5.47 8.71
N ALA A 84 -16.73 -6.74 8.71
CA ALA A 84 -16.50 -7.65 7.60
C ALA A 84 -17.67 -7.60 6.61
N LYS A 85 -17.35 -7.38 5.34
CA LYS A 85 -18.29 -7.46 4.23
C LYS A 85 -17.92 -8.63 3.33
N CYS A 86 -18.93 -9.35 2.85
CA CYS A 86 -18.70 -10.40 1.86
C CYS A 86 -18.29 -9.78 0.52
N SER A 87 -17.20 -10.24 -0.10
CA SER A 87 -16.79 -9.80 -1.44
C SER A 87 -17.82 -10.07 -2.55
N LYS A 88 -18.67 -11.10 -2.40
CA LYS A 88 -19.68 -11.45 -3.42
C LYS A 88 -20.99 -10.68 -3.29
N CYS A 89 -21.53 -10.58 -2.07
CA CYS A 89 -22.86 -9.99 -1.84
C CYS A 89 -22.82 -8.61 -1.18
N SER A 90 -21.64 -8.13 -0.79
CA SER A 90 -21.39 -6.84 -0.12
C SER A 90 -22.20 -6.60 1.17
N LYS A 91 -22.90 -7.61 1.67
CA LYS A 91 -23.64 -7.57 2.93
C LYS A 91 -22.68 -7.64 4.11
N PRO A 92 -22.99 -6.95 5.23
CA PRO A 92 -22.29 -7.15 6.48
C PRO A 92 -22.47 -8.61 6.92
N THR A 93 -21.38 -9.28 7.27
CA THR A 93 -21.38 -10.72 7.58
C THR A 93 -20.36 -11.01 8.67
N LYS A 94 -20.59 -12.07 9.44
CA LYS A 94 -19.60 -12.59 10.39
C LYS A 94 -18.50 -13.33 9.65
N THR A 95 -17.30 -13.32 10.23
CA THR A 95 -16.13 -14.02 9.70
C THR A 95 -16.03 -15.42 10.31
N VAL A 96 -16.02 -16.42 9.43
CA VAL A 96 -15.86 -17.82 9.81
C VAL A 96 -14.54 -18.37 9.29
N CYS A 97 -14.01 -19.37 9.99
CA CYS A 97 -12.84 -20.10 9.54
C CYS A 97 -13.12 -20.85 8.23
N ALA A 98 -12.21 -20.75 7.26
CA ALA A 98 -12.33 -21.47 5.99
C ALA A 98 -12.44 -22.99 6.17
N THR A 99 -11.72 -23.56 7.15
CA THR A 99 -11.61 -25.01 7.39
C THR A 99 -12.72 -25.52 8.32
N CYS A 100 -12.79 -25.03 9.56
CA CYS A 100 -13.74 -25.56 10.55
C CYS A 100 -15.12 -24.90 10.52
N LYS A 101 -15.33 -23.88 9.67
CA LYS A 101 -16.59 -23.13 9.52
C LYS A 101 -17.17 -22.53 10.82
N ARG A 102 -16.38 -22.48 11.90
CA ARG A 102 -16.75 -21.83 13.16
C ARG A 102 -16.39 -20.35 13.11
N ASP A 103 -17.13 -19.56 13.88
CA ASP A 103 -16.90 -18.13 14.05
C ASP A 103 -15.49 -17.87 14.60
N LEU A 104 -14.80 -16.89 14.02
CA LEU A 104 -13.47 -16.47 14.48
C LEU A 104 -13.56 -15.47 15.65
N TYR A 105 -14.66 -14.70 15.73
CA TYR A 105 -14.94 -13.67 16.73
C TYR A 105 -16.41 -13.65 17.13
#